data_AF-E3QM78-F1
#
_entry.id   AF-E3QM78-F1
#
_cell.length_a   1.000
_cell.length_b   1.000
_cell.length_c   1.000
_cell.angle_alpha   90.00
_cell.angle_beta   90.00
_cell.angle_gamma   90.00
#
_symmetry.space_group_name_H-M   'P 1'
#
loop_
_entity.id
_entity.type
_entity.pdbx_description
1 polymer ?
#
loop_
_entity_poly.entity_id
_entity_poly.type
_entity_poly.pdbx_seq_one_letter_code
_entity_poly.pdbx_strand_id
1 'polypeptide(L)'
;MDPTEDKTILLDHKHIYARGTRLILSPHKPLRPYGSNLYPIPEGMTEEDMMLPREEETYSLRQQVFDRRNAPRKSKNYRHDKDAEMEVTIVDMIVGSPGPGYRPGSQKLLCRVSKAPSTSPSKQEQEMPSTGQYLFLKVYDALFWHKHLEITERNIKVTILADSAFSDEFGVYHFLHQKGLTGFDHRRTGYAAIASRFYGGWKTSVTSLSDEFSKKSRQVAILALEYVDGVSLAYLFKASGPSQRTVTLYQDKPPTRSFHTNQDQRMQIVAQLLNGIVSQEYLGLDGAELHPEKVIITMKSLDKYLSKPRAVLVGYRQAILDKLRTEPAQAWAEFDKKLHPITRFSWEILEDFEGWIPAKWKPPEDDPDDTPDLDYWFVTTFGTIKRTNPDYAAFTRRKPRAVAMPEETSTASGNTGAEMKEEP
;
A
#
# COMPACT_ATOMS: atom_id res chain seq x y z
N MET A 1 20.71 -23.41 -4.93
CA MET A 1 20.12 -23.13 -6.26
C MET A 1 21.16 -23.39 -7.32
N ASP A 2 20.71 -23.87 -8.48
CA ASP A 2 21.55 -24.09 -9.65
C ASP A 2 21.92 -22.73 -10.29
N PRO A 3 23.21 -22.38 -10.44
CA PRO A 3 23.65 -21.12 -11.07
C PRO A 3 23.13 -20.93 -12.50
N THR A 4 22.74 -22.00 -13.18
CA THR A 4 22.16 -21.94 -14.52
C THR A 4 20.69 -21.49 -14.50
N GLU A 5 19.90 -21.94 -13.51
CA GLU A 5 18.52 -21.51 -13.32
C GLU A 5 18.47 -19.99 -13.09
N ASP A 6 19.34 -19.50 -12.21
CA ASP A 6 19.49 -18.07 -11.90
C ASP A 6 19.73 -17.22 -13.17
N LYS A 7 20.66 -17.64 -14.04
CA LYS A 7 20.96 -16.92 -15.29
C LYS A 7 19.74 -16.83 -16.20
N THR A 8 19.00 -17.93 -16.36
CA THR A 8 17.80 -17.94 -17.21
C THR A 8 16.69 -17.06 -16.63
N ILE A 9 16.53 -17.03 -15.30
CA ILE A 9 15.53 -16.18 -14.63
C ILE A 9 15.83 -14.70 -14.91
N LEU A 10 17.11 -14.31 -14.88
CA LEU A 10 17.52 -12.95 -15.22
C LEU A 10 17.23 -12.60 -16.69
N LEU A 11 17.35 -13.56 -17.61
CA LEU A 11 16.98 -13.38 -19.01
C LEU A 11 15.47 -13.20 -19.18
N ASP A 12 14.66 -14.02 -18.51
CA ASP A 12 13.20 -13.86 -18.49
C ASP A 12 12.81 -12.47 -18.00
N HIS A 13 13.41 -12.02 -16.89
CA HIS A 13 13.16 -10.70 -16.36
C HIS A 13 13.44 -9.60 -17.38
N LYS A 14 14.63 -9.63 -17.99
CA LYS A 14 15.06 -8.64 -19.00
C LYS A 14 14.17 -8.65 -20.23
N HIS A 15 13.60 -9.80 -20.60
CA HIS A 15 12.73 -9.92 -21.77
C HIS A 15 11.29 -9.48 -21.47
N ILE A 16 10.69 -10.02 -20.40
CA ILE A 16 9.28 -9.78 -20.04
C ILE A 16 9.06 -8.31 -19.68
N TYR A 17 9.99 -7.71 -18.94
CA TYR A 17 9.84 -6.33 -18.45
C TYR A 17 10.75 -5.33 -19.18
N ALA A 18 11.17 -5.65 -20.40
CA ALA A 18 11.89 -4.71 -21.26
C ALA A 18 11.03 -3.48 -21.58
N ARG A 19 11.72 -2.35 -21.78
CA ARG A 19 11.12 -1.15 -22.37
C ARG A 19 10.55 -1.49 -23.77
N GLY A 20 9.36 -1.01 -24.04
CA GLY A 20 8.61 -1.26 -25.27
C GLY A 20 7.75 -2.52 -25.22
N THR A 21 7.93 -3.41 -24.24
CA THR A 21 7.08 -4.60 -24.10
C THR A 21 5.65 -4.21 -23.77
N ARG A 22 4.70 -4.90 -24.40
CA ARG A 22 3.26 -4.74 -24.19
C ARG A 22 2.78 -5.78 -23.19
N LEU A 23 1.99 -5.35 -22.21
CA LEU A 23 1.31 -6.22 -21.26
C LEU A 23 -0.20 -6.07 -21.43
N ILE A 24 -0.90 -7.20 -21.42
CA ILE A 24 -2.37 -7.26 -21.39
C ILE A 24 -2.76 -7.56 -19.96
N LEU A 25 -3.52 -6.64 -19.38
CA LEU A 25 -3.88 -6.64 -17.97
C LEU A 25 -5.38 -6.92 -17.87
N SER A 26 -5.73 -8.07 -17.32
CA SER A 26 -7.12 -8.37 -16.94
C SER A 26 -7.34 -7.94 -15.49
N PRO A 27 -8.51 -7.38 -15.11
CA PRO A 27 -8.71 -6.98 -13.72
C PRO A 27 -8.63 -8.19 -12.78
N HIS A 28 -8.21 -7.92 -11.56
CA HIS A 28 -7.96 -8.93 -10.54
C HIS A 28 -8.21 -8.35 -9.16
N LYS A 29 -9.13 -8.97 -8.43
CA LYS A 29 -9.38 -8.71 -7.02
C LYS A 29 -8.83 -9.89 -6.21
N PRO A 30 -7.81 -9.68 -5.36
CA PRO A 30 -7.28 -10.75 -4.53
C PRO A 30 -8.31 -11.22 -3.51
N LEU A 31 -7.94 -12.24 -2.74
CA LEU A 31 -8.61 -12.52 -1.47
C LEU A 31 -8.45 -11.30 -0.52
N ARG A 32 -9.18 -11.29 0.60
CA ARG A 32 -8.94 -10.23 1.61
C ARG A 32 -7.48 -10.29 2.06
N PRO A 33 -6.87 -9.15 2.48
CA PRO A 33 -5.51 -9.09 3.02
C PRO A 33 -5.19 -10.28 3.92
N TYR A 34 -4.04 -10.89 3.69
CA TYR A 34 -3.59 -12.12 4.33
C TYR A 34 -2.09 -12.30 4.15
N GLY A 35 -1.49 -13.18 4.96
CA GLY A 35 -0.08 -13.54 4.87
C GLY A 35 0.85 -12.74 5.76
N SER A 36 0.42 -11.58 6.26
CA SER A 36 0.88 -11.12 7.57
C SER A 36 0.30 -12.04 8.65
N ASN A 37 1.11 -12.35 9.67
CA ASN A 37 0.66 -13.06 10.87
C ASN A 37 -0.46 -12.32 11.64
N LEU A 38 -0.72 -11.05 11.30
CA LEU A 38 -1.77 -10.24 11.89
C LEU A 38 -3.13 -10.39 11.20
N TYR A 39 -3.17 -10.98 10.00
CA TYR A 39 -4.40 -11.23 9.25
C TYR A 39 -4.84 -12.69 9.35
N PRO A 40 -6.16 -12.96 9.30
CA PRO A 40 -6.66 -14.33 9.27
C PRO A 40 -6.32 -15.01 7.95
N ILE A 41 -6.20 -16.34 7.99
CA ILE A 41 -6.10 -17.15 6.79
C ILE A 41 -7.41 -17.04 6.00
N PRO A 42 -7.39 -16.85 4.67
CA PRO A 42 -8.59 -16.72 3.88
C PRO A 42 -9.50 -17.97 3.95
N GLU A 43 -10.81 -17.75 3.85
CA GLU A 43 -11.79 -18.85 3.84
C GLU A 43 -11.48 -19.87 2.72
N GLY A 44 -11.41 -21.15 3.08
CA GLY A 44 -11.08 -22.24 2.16
C GLY A 44 -9.59 -22.42 1.91
N MET A 45 -8.74 -21.84 2.76
CA MET A 45 -7.31 -22.07 2.80
C MET A 45 -6.90 -22.55 4.20
N THR A 46 -5.91 -23.43 4.27
CA THR A 46 -5.28 -23.85 5.53
C THR A 46 -3.83 -23.37 5.62
N GLU A 47 -3.19 -23.54 6.78
CA GLU A 47 -1.75 -23.26 6.93
C GLU A 47 -0.92 -24.14 5.99
N GLU A 48 -1.31 -25.40 5.81
CA GLU A 48 -0.63 -26.34 4.92
C GLU A 48 -0.67 -25.90 3.46
N ASP A 49 -1.75 -25.24 3.01
CA ASP A 49 -1.83 -24.66 1.66
C ASP A 49 -0.81 -23.53 1.45
N MET A 50 -0.37 -22.86 2.53
CA MET A 50 0.62 -21.79 2.49
C MET A 50 2.05 -22.32 2.51
N MET A 51 2.25 -23.52 3.03
CA MET A 51 3.55 -24.16 3.18
C MET A 51 3.95 -24.94 1.93
N LEU A 52 5.26 -25.15 1.74
CA LEU A 52 5.76 -26.01 0.68
C LEU A 52 5.45 -27.49 1.00
N PRO A 53 4.59 -28.19 0.25
CA PRO A 53 4.32 -29.60 0.49
C PRO A 53 5.55 -30.44 0.13
N ARG A 54 5.69 -31.60 0.75
CA ARG A 54 6.82 -32.53 0.51
C ARG A 54 7.05 -32.84 -0.97
N GLU A 55 5.97 -32.92 -1.76
CA GLU A 55 6.02 -33.16 -3.21
C GLU A 55 6.71 -32.02 -3.98
N GLU A 56 6.60 -30.78 -3.50
CA GLU A 56 7.17 -29.58 -4.13
C GLU A 56 8.56 -29.23 -3.56
N GLU A 57 9.08 -29.94 -2.55
CA GLU A 57 10.42 -29.71 -1.99
C GLU A 57 11.53 -29.87 -3.04
N THR A 58 11.29 -30.71 -4.05
CA THR A 58 12.22 -30.94 -5.16
C THR A 58 11.97 -30.03 -6.36
N TYR A 59 10.88 -29.25 -6.35
CA TYR A 59 10.53 -28.42 -7.49
C TYR A 59 11.52 -27.27 -7.61
N SER A 60 11.99 -27.03 -8.82
CA SER A 60 12.67 -25.77 -9.14
C SER A 60 11.71 -24.60 -8.94
N LEU A 61 12.25 -23.40 -8.73
CA LEU A 61 11.41 -22.21 -8.57
C LEU A 61 10.51 -22.01 -9.79
N ARG A 62 11.05 -22.26 -10.99
CA ARG A 62 10.28 -22.20 -12.24
C ARG A 62 9.10 -23.18 -12.21
N GLN A 63 9.33 -24.43 -11.79
CA GLN A 63 8.25 -25.41 -11.69
C GLN A 63 7.14 -24.93 -10.75
N GLN A 64 7.51 -24.37 -9.60
CA GLN A 64 6.54 -23.83 -8.64
C GLN A 64 5.69 -22.69 -9.25
N VAL A 65 6.31 -21.68 -9.87
CA VAL A 65 5.57 -20.50 -10.37
C VAL A 65 4.75 -20.78 -11.64
N PHE A 66 5.11 -21.80 -12.41
CA PHE A 66 4.36 -22.22 -13.60
C PHE A 66 3.27 -23.25 -13.28
N ASP A 67 3.21 -23.77 -12.05
CA ASP A 67 2.09 -24.59 -11.59
C ASP A 67 0.82 -23.74 -11.45
N ARG A 68 -0.29 -24.21 -12.04
CA ARG A 68 -1.57 -23.51 -11.99
C ARG A 68 -2.13 -23.40 -10.57
N ARG A 69 -1.77 -24.32 -9.67
CA ARG A 69 -2.16 -24.30 -8.25
C ARG A 69 -1.57 -23.10 -7.49
N ASN A 70 -0.48 -22.55 -8.02
CA ASN A 70 0.28 -21.45 -7.41
C ASN A 70 0.00 -20.09 -8.08
N ALA A 71 -0.99 -19.99 -8.97
CA ALA A 71 -1.40 -18.73 -9.56
C ALA A 71 -2.02 -17.79 -8.51
N PRO A 72 -1.92 -16.45 -8.67
CA PRO A 72 -2.52 -15.48 -7.76
C PRO A 72 -4.00 -15.75 -7.51
N ARG A 73 -4.40 -15.81 -6.24
CA ARG A 73 -5.73 -16.24 -5.84
C ARG A 73 -6.74 -15.11 -6.03
N LYS A 74 -7.92 -15.45 -6.57
CA LYS A 74 -9.00 -14.49 -6.86
C LYS A 74 -10.20 -14.68 -5.93
N SER A 75 -10.92 -13.60 -5.67
CA SER A 75 -12.25 -13.67 -5.04
C SER A 75 -13.24 -14.48 -5.89
N LYS A 76 -14.12 -15.26 -5.24
CA LYS A 76 -15.10 -16.19 -5.86
C LYS A 76 -16.04 -15.51 -6.88
N ASN A 77 -16.24 -14.19 -6.77
CA ASN A 77 -17.21 -13.45 -7.58
C ASN A 77 -16.63 -12.85 -8.89
N TYR A 78 -15.37 -13.10 -9.20
CA TYR A 78 -14.73 -12.48 -10.36
C TYR A 78 -14.91 -13.30 -11.65
N ARG A 79 -15.74 -12.79 -12.56
CA ARG A 79 -15.88 -13.28 -13.95
C ARG A 79 -14.92 -12.54 -14.87
N HIS A 80 -14.30 -13.27 -15.79
CA HIS A 80 -13.44 -12.68 -16.80
C HIS A 80 -14.30 -11.94 -17.83
N ASP A 81 -13.99 -10.65 -18.01
CA ASP A 81 -14.57 -9.78 -19.03
C ASP A 81 -13.43 -9.24 -19.89
N LYS A 82 -13.46 -9.51 -21.19
CA LYS A 82 -12.46 -9.04 -22.15
C LYS A 82 -12.54 -7.53 -22.35
N ASP A 83 -13.72 -6.94 -22.21
CA ASP A 83 -13.91 -5.50 -22.39
C ASP A 83 -13.36 -4.71 -21.20
N ALA A 84 -13.11 -5.38 -20.08
CA ALA A 84 -12.49 -4.82 -18.89
C ALA A 84 -10.95 -4.86 -18.91
N GLU A 85 -10.34 -5.46 -19.94
CA GLU A 85 -8.88 -5.53 -20.06
C GLU A 85 -8.28 -4.17 -20.45
N MET A 86 -7.10 -3.86 -19.90
CA MET A 86 -6.27 -2.77 -20.38
C MET A 86 -5.00 -3.29 -21.02
N GLU A 87 -4.51 -2.54 -22.00
CA GLU A 87 -3.21 -2.78 -22.59
C GLU A 87 -2.26 -1.65 -22.22
N VAL A 88 -1.07 -2.00 -21.77
CA VAL A 88 -0.03 -1.05 -21.39
C VAL A 88 1.27 -1.36 -22.10
N THR A 89 2.05 -0.32 -22.38
CA THR A 89 3.42 -0.44 -22.88
C THR A 89 4.39 0.02 -21.80
N ILE A 90 5.40 -0.81 -21.51
CA ILE A 90 6.45 -0.47 -20.54
C ILE A 90 7.31 0.65 -21.14
N VAL A 91 7.37 1.78 -20.45
CA VAL A 91 8.18 2.93 -20.83
C VAL A 91 9.53 2.86 -20.14
N ASP A 92 9.53 2.45 -18.86
CA ASP A 92 10.75 2.32 -18.08
C ASP A 92 10.58 1.37 -16.90
N MET A 93 11.70 0.87 -16.39
CA MET A 93 11.78 0.12 -15.15
C MET A 93 12.43 0.99 -14.07
N ILE A 94 11.62 1.43 -13.11
CA ILE A 94 12.03 2.37 -12.07
C ILE A 94 12.87 1.63 -11.01
N VAL A 95 12.41 0.45 -10.57
CA VAL A 95 13.10 -0.39 -9.56
C VAL A 95 12.84 -1.86 -9.86
N GLY A 96 13.79 -2.72 -9.50
CA GLY A 96 13.68 -4.17 -9.65
C GLY A 96 14.52 -4.71 -10.81
N SER A 97 15.34 -3.87 -11.45
CA SER A 97 16.30 -4.31 -12.46
C SER A 97 17.33 -5.28 -11.87
N PRO A 98 17.59 -6.43 -12.50
CA PRO A 98 18.66 -7.34 -12.09
C PRO A 98 20.03 -6.68 -12.30
N GLY A 99 20.76 -6.48 -11.21
CA GLY A 99 22.09 -5.85 -11.20
C GLY A 99 22.70 -5.79 -9.79
N PRO A 100 23.89 -5.20 -9.63
CA PRO A 100 24.47 -4.94 -8.31
C PRO A 100 23.49 -4.16 -7.43
N GLY A 101 23.15 -4.70 -6.25
CA GLY A 101 22.15 -4.10 -5.35
C GLY A 101 20.69 -4.52 -5.62
N TYR A 102 20.44 -5.51 -6.49
CA TYR A 102 19.11 -6.08 -6.69
C TYR A 102 18.52 -6.59 -5.37
N ARG A 103 17.34 -6.07 -5.00
CA ARG A 103 16.54 -6.56 -3.89
C ARG A 103 15.35 -7.34 -4.44
N PRO A 104 15.19 -8.63 -4.08
CA PRO A 104 14.01 -9.41 -4.44
C PRO A 104 12.71 -8.73 -4.00
N GLY A 105 11.64 -8.99 -4.74
CA GLY A 105 10.33 -8.43 -4.46
C GLY A 105 9.66 -7.90 -5.72
N SER A 106 8.83 -6.86 -5.57
CA SER A 106 8.07 -6.31 -6.68
C SER A 106 8.90 -5.45 -7.63
N GLN A 107 8.71 -5.70 -8.93
CA GLN A 107 9.23 -4.85 -10.00
C GLN A 107 8.33 -3.61 -10.11
N LYS A 108 8.94 -2.44 -10.31
CA LYS A 108 8.24 -1.15 -10.34
C LYS A 108 8.42 -0.55 -11.73
N LEU A 109 7.36 -0.55 -12.51
CA LEU A 109 7.36 -0.18 -13.92
C LEU A 109 6.64 1.15 -14.12
N LEU A 110 7.20 2.01 -14.97
CA LEU A 110 6.48 3.11 -15.59
C LEU A 110 5.87 2.59 -16.88
N CYS A 111 4.55 2.65 -16.98
CA CYS A 111 3.82 2.18 -18.16
C CYS A 111 2.96 3.28 -18.74
N ARG A 112 2.77 3.26 -20.06
CA ARG A 112 1.77 4.08 -20.76
C ARG A 112 0.60 3.22 -21.18
N VAL A 113 -0.61 3.68 -20.92
CA VAL A 113 -1.84 2.98 -21.34
C VAL A 113 -1.99 3.12 -22.85
N SER A 114 -1.90 2.00 -23.55
CA SER A 114 -2.04 1.92 -25.00
C SER A 114 -3.50 1.68 -25.41
N LYS A 115 -4.24 0.93 -24.58
CA LYS A 115 -5.70 0.74 -24.70
C LYS A 115 -6.31 0.74 -23.30
N ALA A 116 -7.20 1.68 -23.03
CA ALA A 116 -7.98 1.70 -21.78
C ALA A 116 -9.09 0.64 -21.78
N PRO A 117 -9.55 0.20 -20.60
CA PRO A 117 -10.74 -0.64 -20.47
C PRO A 117 -11.98 0.05 -21.07
N SER A 118 -12.83 -0.75 -21.73
CA SER A 118 -14.09 -0.28 -22.32
C SER A 118 -15.23 -0.41 -21.31
N THR A 119 -15.17 -1.41 -20.45
CA THR A 119 -16.06 -1.61 -19.31
C THR A 119 -15.32 -1.34 -18.01
N SER A 120 -16.01 -0.73 -17.05
CA SER A 120 -15.46 -0.42 -15.75
C SER A 120 -15.98 -1.43 -14.72
N PRO A 121 -15.12 -1.97 -13.84
CA PRO A 121 -15.55 -2.35 -12.50
C PRO A 121 -16.31 -1.18 -11.85
N SER A 122 -17.14 -1.43 -10.83
CA SER A 122 -17.82 -0.34 -10.10
C SER A 122 -16.84 0.79 -9.75
N LYS A 123 -17.24 2.06 -9.92
CA LYS A 123 -16.41 3.23 -9.51
C LYS A 123 -16.04 3.23 -8.02
N GLN A 124 -16.69 2.38 -7.23
CA GLN A 124 -16.34 2.16 -5.82
C GLN A 124 -15.13 1.23 -5.64
N GLU A 125 -14.75 0.50 -6.68
CA GLU A 125 -13.67 -0.49 -6.64
C GLU A 125 -12.34 0.11 -7.06
N GLN A 126 -12.31 0.91 -8.11
CA GLN A 126 -11.10 1.55 -8.65
C GLN A 126 -11.43 2.68 -9.63
N GLU A 127 -10.45 3.57 -9.86
CA GLU A 127 -10.51 4.56 -10.94
C GLU A 127 -10.13 3.92 -12.29
N MET A 128 -10.74 4.40 -13.38
CA MET A 128 -10.40 3.94 -14.74
C MET A 128 -9.29 4.79 -15.34
N PRO A 129 -8.19 4.17 -15.79
CA PRO A 129 -7.16 4.89 -16.49
C PRO A 129 -7.60 5.24 -17.92
N SER A 130 -7.08 6.36 -18.44
CA SER A 130 -7.36 6.82 -19.80
C SER A 130 -6.27 6.40 -20.78
N THR A 131 -6.60 6.24 -22.07
CA THR A 131 -5.61 6.00 -23.11
C THR A 131 -4.56 7.12 -23.14
N GLY A 132 -3.29 6.75 -23.24
CA GLY A 132 -2.15 7.65 -23.23
C GLY A 132 -1.64 8.03 -21.84
N GLN A 133 -2.39 7.71 -20.78
CA GLN A 133 -2.02 8.01 -19.40
C GLN A 133 -0.80 7.19 -18.95
N TYR A 134 0.02 7.78 -18.07
CA TYR A 134 1.10 7.07 -17.39
C TYR A 134 0.64 6.45 -16.07
N LEU A 135 0.99 5.18 -15.86
CA LEU A 135 0.72 4.41 -14.65
C LEU A 135 2.02 3.93 -14.02
N PHE A 136 2.00 3.85 -12.70
CA PHE A 136 3.02 3.17 -11.94
C PHE A 136 2.50 1.77 -11.60
N LEU A 137 3.13 0.74 -12.17
CA LEU A 137 2.75 -0.65 -11.94
C LEU A 137 3.75 -1.31 -10.98
N LYS A 138 3.23 -1.87 -9.89
CA LYS A 138 3.98 -2.81 -9.06
C LYS A 138 3.62 -4.23 -9.48
N VAL A 139 4.60 -4.99 -9.92
CA VAL A 139 4.44 -6.35 -10.44
C VAL A 139 4.91 -7.33 -9.37
N TYR A 140 4.02 -8.24 -8.96
CA TYR A 140 4.24 -9.21 -7.89
C TYR A 140 4.54 -10.60 -8.48
N ASP A 141 5.64 -10.69 -9.22
CA ASP A 141 6.03 -11.93 -9.89
C ASP A 141 6.89 -12.79 -8.96
N ALA A 142 6.30 -13.89 -8.49
CA ALA A 142 6.94 -14.83 -7.57
C ALA A 142 8.29 -15.37 -8.07
N LEU A 143 8.50 -15.41 -9.40
CA LEU A 143 9.78 -15.84 -9.97
C LEU A 143 10.94 -14.93 -9.52
N PHE A 144 10.67 -13.70 -9.13
CA PHE A 144 11.67 -12.69 -8.77
C PHE A 144 11.73 -12.39 -7.26
N TRP A 145 11.06 -13.19 -6.43
CA TRP A 145 10.98 -12.99 -4.96
C TRP A 145 12.07 -13.71 -4.15
N HIS A 146 12.89 -14.55 -4.78
CA HIS A 146 13.50 -15.71 -4.13
C HIS A 146 14.90 -15.53 -3.49
N LYS A 147 15.37 -14.32 -3.16
CA LYS A 147 16.79 -14.17 -2.67
C LYS A 147 16.99 -13.75 -1.22
N HIS A 148 15.94 -13.37 -0.48
CA HIS A 148 16.04 -13.07 0.95
C HIS A 148 14.72 -13.41 1.64
N LEU A 149 14.53 -14.68 1.98
CA LEU A 149 13.48 -15.08 2.91
C LEU A 149 14.04 -14.95 4.33
N GLU A 150 13.29 -14.28 5.20
CA GLU A 150 13.56 -14.33 6.63
C GLU A 150 13.51 -15.80 7.10
N ILE A 151 14.25 -16.15 8.17
CA ILE A 151 14.29 -17.53 8.68
C ILE A 151 12.88 -18.04 9.00
N THR A 152 12.03 -17.14 9.48
CA THR A 152 10.62 -17.34 9.81
C THR A 152 9.73 -17.63 8.59
N GLU A 153 10.15 -17.22 7.38
CA GLU A 153 9.38 -17.37 6.14
C GLU A 153 9.87 -18.54 5.27
N ARG A 154 10.93 -19.25 5.68
CA ARG A 154 11.59 -20.28 4.84
C ARG A 154 10.69 -21.42 4.38
N ASN A 155 9.60 -21.69 5.10
CA ASN A 155 8.68 -22.79 4.78
C ASN A 155 7.46 -22.34 3.99
N ILE A 156 7.21 -21.04 3.88
CA ILE A 156 6.09 -20.48 3.12
C ILE A 156 6.45 -20.50 1.63
N LYS A 157 5.51 -20.94 0.79
CA LYS A 157 5.73 -20.91 -0.66
C LYS A 157 5.99 -19.47 -1.12
N VAL A 158 7.03 -19.29 -1.94
CA VAL A 158 7.37 -17.99 -2.54
C VAL A 158 6.22 -17.36 -3.33
N THR A 159 5.36 -18.20 -3.92
CA THR A 159 4.15 -17.78 -4.63
C THR A 159 3.12 -17.19 -3.68
N ILE A 160 2.97 -17.77 -2.49
CA ILE A 160 2.13 -17.25 -1.42
C ILE A 160 2.72 -15.94 -0.87
N LEU A 161 4.03 -15.84 -0.67
CA LEU A 161 4.64 -14.58 -0.22
C LEU A 161 4.42 -13.41 -1.20
N ALA A 162 4.56 -13.67 -2.51
CA ALA A 162 4.28 -12.66 -3.53
C ALA A 162 2.79 -12.27 -3.57
N ASP A 163 1.89 -13.25 -3.49
CA ASP A 163 0.43 -13.04 -3.51
C ASP A 163 -0.05 -12.31 -2.25
N SER A 164 0.45 -12.68 -1.07
CA SER A 164 0.20 -12.00 0.21
C SER A 164 0.66 -10.54 0.17
N ALA A 165 1.89 -10.29 -0.30
CA ALA A 165 2.41 -8.93 -0.43
C ALA A 165 1.60 -8.06 -1.40
N PHE A 166 1.03 -8.65 -2.46
CA PHE A 166 0.08 -7.98 -3.34
C PHE A 166 -1.25 -7.71 -2.64
N SER A 167 -1.81 -8.73 -1.99
CA SER A 167 -3.10 -8.68 -1.30
C SER A 167 -3.14 -7.61 -0.21
N ASP A 168 -2.09 -7.54 0.61
CA ASP A 168 -1.96 -6.58 1.71
C ASP A 168 -1.93 -5.14 1.16
N GLU A 169 -1.05 -4.86 0.20
CA GLU A 169 -0.93 -3.51 -0.36
C GLU A 169 -2.18 -3.12 -1.16
N PHE A 170 -2.76 -4.06 -1.92
CA PHE A 170 -4.04 -3.86 -2.61
C PHE A 170 -5.14 -3.49 -1.62
N GLY A 171 -5.27 -4.22 -0.51
CA GLY A 171 -6.31 -4.00 0.49
C GLY A 171 -6.28 -2.60 1.06
N VAL A 172 -5.08 -2.11 1.38
CA VAL A 172 -4.87 -0.75 1.88
C VAL A 172 -5.30 0.29 0.85
N TYR A 173 -4.82 0.22 -0.39
CA TYR A 173 -5.19 1.20 -1.42
C TYR A 173 -6.67 1.15 -1.78
N HIS A 174 -7.26 -0.04 -1.86
CA HIS A 174 -8.68 -0.22 -2.10
C HIS A 174 -9.51 0.41 -0.97
N PHE A 175 -9.12 0.20 0.28
CA PHE A 175 -9.76 0.84 1.44
C PHE A 175 -9.65 2.36 1.38
N LEU A 176 -8.45 2.91 1.13
CA LEU A 176 -8.25 4.34 1.02
C LEU A 176 -9.06 4.94 -0.14
N HIS A 177 -9.17 4.23 -1.26
CA HIS A 177 -9.99 4.66 -2.39
C HIS A 177 -11.47 4.71 -2.04
N GLN A 178 -12.01 3.68 -1.37
CA GLN A 178 -13.39 3.67 -0.88
C GLN A 178 -13.70 4.82 0.10
N LYS A 179 -12.68 5.30 0.82
CA LYS A 179 -12.77 6.45 1.73
C LYS A 179 -12.48 7.80 1.05
N GLY A 180 -12.20 7.81 -0.26
CA GLY A 180 -11.87 9.03 -1.00
C GLY A 180 -10.50 9.63 -0.63
N LEU A 181 -9.59 8.81 -0.09
CA LEU A 181 -8.27 9.23 0.38
C LEU A 181 -7.12 8.90 -0.59
N THR A 182 -7.43 8.50 -1.82
CA THR A 182 -6.45 8.30 -2.90
C THR A 182 -6.54 9.41 -3.95
N GLY A 183 -5.41 9.76 -4.54
CA GLY A 183 -5.33 10.80 -5.55
C GLY A 183 -5.36 12.21 -4.95
N PHE A 184 -5.89 13.17 -5.70
CA PHE A 184 -5.93 14.56 -5.27
C PHE A 184 -7.23 15.18 -5.77
N ASP A 185 -8.15 15.40 -4.83
CA ASP A 185 -9.34 16.19 -5.05
C ASP A 185 -9.69 16.92 -3.74
N HIS A 186 -9.28 18.18 -3.67
CA HIS A 186 -9.55 19.05 -2.52
C HIS A 186 -11.04 19.18 -2.18
N ARG A 187 -11.92 18.94 -3.16
CA ARG A 187 -13.35 19.22 -3.03
C ARG A 187 -14.13 18.09 -2.36
N ARG A 188 -13.60 16.87 -2.36
CA ARG A 188 -14.38 15.67 -2.02
C ARG A 188 -14.37 15.28 -0.55
N THR A 189 -13.27 15.52 0.17
CA THR A 189 -13.12 14.95 1.52
C THR A 189 -12.79 15.97 2.59
N GLY A 190 -12.46 17.23 2.24
CA GLY A 190 -11.92 18.21 3.20
C GLY A 190 -10.54 17.82 3.76
N TYR A 191 -10.04 16.63 3.43
CA TYR A 191 -8.75 16.10 3.84
C TYR A 191 -7.80 16.08 2.65
N ALA A 192 -6.53 16.46 2.87
CA ALA A 192 -5.51 16.30 1.85
C ALA A 192 -5.20 14.80 1.71
N ALA A 193 -5.72 14.17 0.65
CA ALA A 193 -5.36 12.82 0.28
C ALA A 193 -3.84 12.76 -0.02
N ILE A 194 -3.09 12.10 0.86
CA ILE A 194 -1.65 11.90 0.70
C ILE A 194 -1.33 10.59 -0.04
N ALA A 195 -2.28 9.68 -0.22
CA ALA A 195 -2.03 8.46 -0.99
C ALA A 195 -2.14 8.70 -2.50
N SER A 196 -1.32 7.99 -3.27
CA SER A 196 -1.41 7.98 -4.74
C SER A 196 -2.77 7.47 -5.22
N ARG A 197 -3.25 7.93 -6.39
CA ARG A 197 -4.54 7.45 -6.95
C ARG A 197 -4.48 5.95 -7.24
N PHE A 198 -5.56 5.23 -6.93
CA PHE A 198 -5.67 3.79 -7.10
C PHE A 198 -6.41 3.43 -8.39
N TYR A 199 -5.76 2.69 -9.29
CA TYR A 199 -6.36 2.19 -10.54
C TYR A 199 -6.63 0.68 -10.51
N GLY A 200 -6.60 0.07 -9.33
CA GLY A 200 -7.02 -1.31 -9.14
C GLY A 200 -5.90 -2.33 -9.11
N GLY A 201 -6.36 -3.58 -8.97
CA GLY A 201 -5.57 -4.79 -9.05
C GLY A 201 -5.81 -5.47 -10.39
N TRP A 202 -4.75 -6.02 -10.93
CA TRP A 202 -4.68 -6.55 -12.27
C TRP A 202 -3.87 -7.84 -12.27
N LYS A 203 -3.98 -8.58 -13.36
CA LYS A 203 -3.11 -9.72 -13.63
C LYS A 203 -2.69 -9.73 -15.09
N THR A 204 -1.51 -10.25 -15.35
CA THR A 204 -1.02 -10.52 -16.69
C THR A 204 -0.62 -11.99 -16.81
N SER A 205 -0.62 -12.51 -18.04
CA SER A 205 -0.01 -13.79 -18.34
C SER A 205 1.38 -13.56 -18.94
N VAL A 206 2.40 -14.22 -18.42
CA VAL A 206 3.77 -14.15 -18.94
C VAL A 206 4.30 -15.53 -19.24
N THR A 207 5.11 -15.64 -20.29
CA THR A 207 5.81 -16.88 -20.67
C THR A 207 7.26 -16.84 -20.17
N SER A 208 8.03 -17.87 -20.50
CA SER A 208 9.45 -17.98 -20.17
C SER A 208 10.26 -18.22 -21.44
N LEU A 209 11.50 -17.74 -21.46
CA LEU A 209 12.49 -18.04 -22.49
C LEU A 209 13.13 -19.42 -22.33
N SER A 210 13.03 -20.04 -21.15
CA SER A 210 13.43 -21.44 -20.96
C SER A 210 12.58 -22.36 -21.83
N ASP A 211 13.23 -23.21 -22.63
CA ASP A 211 12.59 -24.14 -23.56
C ASP A 211 11.52 -25.01 -22.89
N GLU A 212 11.78 -25.49 -21.66
CA GLU A 212 10.87 -26.32 -20.86
C GLU A 212 9.54 -25.60 -20.56
N PHE A 213 9.58 -24.28 -20.39
CA PHE A 213 8.43 -23.46 -20.00
C PHE A 213 7.94 -22.52 -21.11
N SER A 214 8.54 -22.57 -22.30
CA SER A 214 8.25 -21.69 -23.43
C SER A 214 6.78 -21.74 -23.89
N LYS A 215 6.14 -22.92 -23.77
CA LYS A 215 4.73 -23.15 -24.11
C LYS A 215 3.78 -23.02 -22.91
N LYS A 216 4.32 -22.72 -21.72
CA LYS A 216 3.55 -22.51 -20.50
C LYS A 216 3.49 -21.02 -20.21
N SER A 217 2.45 -20.64 -19.47
CA SER A 217 2.29 -19.26 -19.01
C SER A 217 1.98 -19.25 -17.52
N ARG A 218 2.59 -18.34 -16.78
CA ARG A 218 2.23 -18.07 -15.39
C ARG A 218 1.44 -16.77 -15.30
N GLN A 219 0.57 -16.70 -14.29
CA GLN A 219 -0.21 -15.51 -13.98
C GLN A 219 0.55 -14.68 -12.95
N VAL A 220 0.59 -13.36 -13.15
CA VAL A 220 1.32 -12.43 -12.27
C VAL A 220 0.38 -11.33 -11.83
N ALA A 221 0.30 -11.09 -10.52
CA ALA A 221 -0.51 -10.01 -9.95
C ALA A 221 0.18 -8.65 -10.09
N ILE A 222 -0.60 -7.62 -10.37
CA ILE A 222 -0.13 -6.26 -10.64
C ILE A 222 -1.02 -5.27 -9.90
N LEU A 223 -0.40 -4.36 -9.15
CA LEU A 223 -1.06 -3.21 -8.56
C LEU A 223 -0.83 -1.98 -9.43
N ALA A 224 -1.91 -1.34 -9.90
CA ALA A 224 -1.84 -0.15 -10.76
C ALA A 224 -2.14 1.12 -9.95
N LEU A 225 -1.19 2.05 -9.93
CA LEU A 225 -1.24 3.30 -9.17
C LEU A 225 -0.93 4.51 -10.04
N GLU A 226 -1.21 5.70 -9.51
CA GLU A 226 -0.75 6.97 -10.06
C GLU A 226 0.77 6.99 -10.19
N TYR A 227 1.24 7.24 -11.41
CA TYR A 227 2.62 7.67 -11.59
C TYR A 227 2.76 9.11 -11.09
N VAL A 228 3.41 9.27 -9.94
CA VAL A 228 3.70 10.56 -9.34
C VAL A 228 4.97 11.11 -9.98
N ASP A 229 4.80 11.94 -11.00
CA ASP A 229 5.90 12.66 -11.65
C ASP A 229 6.42 13.75 -10.71
N GLY A 230 7.48 13.43 -9.96
CA GLY A 230 7.98 14.22 -8.85
C GLY A 230 9.33 13.73 -8.34
N VAL A 231 9.74 14.22 -7.17
CA VAL A 231 11.04 13.94 -6.56
C VAL A 231 10.85 13.43 -5.14
N SER A 232 11.64 12.43 -4.73
CA SER A 232 11.62 11.95 -3.34
C SER A 232 12.11 13.03 -2.39
N LEU A 233 11.44 13.13 -1.24
CA LEU A 233 11.75 14.06 -0.18
C LEU A 233 13.18 13.88 0.35
N ALA A 234 13.69 12.65 0.36
CA ALA A 234 15.05 12.30 0.76
C ALA A 234 16.16 12.92 -0.13
N TYR A 235 15.89 13.16 -1.42
CA TYR A 235 16.90 13.76 -2.32
C TYR A 235 16.95 15.28 -2.26
N LEU A 236 15.93 15.90 -1.68
CA LEU A 236 15.82 17.36 -1.66
C LEU A 236 16.61 17.99 -0.51
N PHE A 237 16.87 17.24 0.56
CA PHE A 237 17.40 17.76 1.82
C PHE A 237 18.48 16.85 2.40
N LYS A 238 19.33 17.45 3.22
CA LYS A 238 20.28 16.79 4.12
C LYS A 238 20.03 17.30 5.54
N ALA A 239 20.68 16.72 6.55
CA ALA A 239 20.62 17.23 7.92
C ALA A 239 20.94 18.75 8.01
N SER A 240 21.82 19.26 7.15
CA SER A 240 22.17 20.68 7.08
C SER A 240 21.12 21.59 6.41
N GLY A 241 20.01 21.04 5.91
CA GLY A 241 18.92 21.77 5.27
C GLY A 241 18.73 21.49 3.78
N PRO A 242 18.04 22.38 3.03
CA PRO A 242 17.72 22.18 1.63
C PRO A 242 18.98 22.15 0.76
N SER A 243 19.03 21.20 -0.17
CA SER A 243 20.11 21.15 -1.17
C SER A 243 20.06 22.33 -2.15
N GLN A 244 18.87 22.91 -2.36
CA GLN A 244 18.64 24.04 -3.27
C GLN A 244 17.54 24.95 -2.71
N ARG A 245 17.63 26.27 -2.94
CA ARG A 245 16.61 27.26 -2.52
C ARG A 245 15.28 27.12 -3.26
N THR A 246 15.33 26.59 -4.47
CA THR A 246 14.16 26.38 -5.33
C THR A 246 14.33 25.03 -6.01
N VAL A 247 13.32 24.19 -5.90
CA VAL A 247 13.27 22.91 -6.59
C VAL A 247 12.52 23.11 -7.89
N THR A 248 13.14 22.71 -9.00
CA THR A 248 12.56 22.80 -10.33
C THR A 248 12.20 21.41 -10.82
N LEU A 249 10.95 21.23 -11.23
CA LEU A 249 10.37 19.99 -11.75
C LEU A 249 10.03 20.14 -13.22
N TYR A 250 10.06 19.02 -13.96
CA TYR A 250 9.70 18.96 -15.38
C TYR A 250 10.59 19.82 -16.28
N GLN A 251 11.91 19.86 -16.01
CA GLN A 251 12.84 20.62 -16.83
C GLN A 251 12.82 20.17 -18.30
N ASP A 252 12.65 18.87 -18.54
CA ASP A 252 12.61 18.29 -19.89
C ASP A 252 11.21 18.35 -20.54
N LYS A 253 10.19 18.87 -19.84
CA LYS A 253 8.79 18.88 -20.30
C LYS A 253 8.09 20.20 -19.93
N PRO A 254 7.87 21.13 -20.89
CA PRO A 254 7.16 22.37 -20.58
C PRO A 254 5.67 22.13 -20.26
N PRO A 255 5.06 22.96 -19.38
CA PRO A 255 5.69 23.99 -18.57
C PRO A 255 6.47 23.42 -17.39
N THR A 256 7.70 23.89 -17.23
CA THR A 256 8.49 23.70 -16.02
C THR A 256 7.78 24.31 -14.82
N ARG A 257 7.87 23.66 -13.66
CA ARG A 257 7.31 24.16 -12.40
C ARG A 257 8.37 24.22 -11.33
N SER A 258 8.17 25.09 -10.35
CA SER A 258 9.08 25.18 -9.22
C SER A 258 8.34 25.53 -7.95
N PHE A 259 8.99 25.23 -6.82
CA PHE A 259 8.55 25.68 -5.50
C PHE A 259 9.78 26.04 -4.66
N HIS A 260 9.59 26.96 -3.72
CA HIS A 260 10.64 27.39 -2.80
C HIS A 260 10.81 26.39 -1.67
N THR A 261 12.04 26.24 -1.18
CA THR A 261 12.36 25.37 -0.03
C THR A 261 12.54 26.16 1.27
N ASN A 262 11.92 27.35 1.35
CA ASN A 262 11.89 28.13 2.59
C ASN A 262 11.10 27.41 3.69
N GLN A 263 11.30 27.85 4.93
CA GLN A 263 10.69 27.21 6.09
C GLN A 263 9.17 27.08 5.95
N ASP A 264 8.47 28.14 5.56
CA ASP A 264 7.01 28.13 5.45
C ASP A 264 6.51 27.06 4.48
N GLN A 265 7.12 26.95 3.29
CA GLN A 265 6.73 25.96 2.30
C GLN A 265 7.03 24.54 2.77
N ARG A 266 8.17 24.31 3.45
CA ARG A 266 8.51 23.02 4.05
C ARG A 266 7.51 22.62 5.12
N MET A 267 7.19 23.53 6.03
CA MET A 267 6.25 23.25 7.12
C MET A 267 4.82 23.03 6.59
N GLN A 268 4.43 23.66 5.49
CA GLN A 268 3.15 23.34 4.82
C GLN A 268 3.14 21.92 4.21
N ILE A 269 4.27 21.44 3.69
CA ILE A 269 4.40 20.07 3.17
C ILE A 269 4.33 19.07 4.32
N VAL A 270 5.08 19.31 5.41
CA VAL A 270 5.03 18.48 6.62
C VAL A 270 3.61 18.46 7.17
N ALA A 271 2.94 19.61 7.27
CA ALA A 271 1.56 19.68 7.77
C ALA A 271 0.57 18.84 6.94
N GLN A 272 0.70 18.84 5.61
CA GLN A 272 -0.10 17.98 4.73
C GLN A 272 0.10 16.50 5.06
N LEU A 273 1.34 16.06 5.27
CA LEU A 273 1.70 14.68 5.60
C LEU A 273 1.13 14.26 6.96
N LEU A 274 1.39 15.04 8.01
CA LEU A 274 0.97 14.69 9.36
C LEU A 274 -0.56 14.61 9.44
N ASN A 275 -1.26 15.58 8.85
CA ASN A 275 -2.72 15.57 8.77
C ASN A 275 -3.25 14.35 8.00
N GLY A 276 -2.61 14.00 6.88
CA GLY A 276 -2.98 12.85 6.08
C GLY A 276 -2.83 11.53 6.84
N ILE A 277 -1.72 11.36 7.56
CA ILE A 277 -1.44 10.17 8.36
C ILE A 277 -2.46 10.01 9.49
N VAL A 278 -2.68 11.03 10.32
CA VAL A 278 -3.67 10.92 11.41
C VAL A 278 -5.09 10.68 10.88
N SER A 279 -5.40 11.16 9.67
CA SER A 279 -6.68 10.89 9.01
C SER A 279 -6.79 9.43 8.55
N GLN A 280 -5.68 8.82 8.12
CA GLN A 280 -5.63 7.39 7.77
C GLN A 280 -5.67 6.50 9.01
N GLU A 281 -4.89 6.83 10.05
CA GLU A 281 -4.88 6.13 11.34
C GLU A 281 -6.26 6.15 11.99
N TYR A 282 -6.93 7.30 12.03
CA TYR A 282 -8.29 7.41 12.56
C TYR A 282 -9.30 6.47 11.89
N LEU A 283 -9.09 6.14 10.61
CA LEU A 283 -9.92 5.19 9.88
C LEU A 283 -9.53 3.73 10.09
N GLY A 284 -8.53 3.46 10.93
CA GLY A 284 -8.02 2.14 11.26
C GLY A 284 -6.91 1.65 10.34
N LEU A 285 -6.16 2.55 9.68
CA LEU A 285 -4.93 2.17 8.97
C LEU A 285 -3.72 2.33 9.90
N ASP A 286 -3.09 1.23 10.26
CA ASP A 286 -1.87 1.20 11.09
C ASP A 286 -0.62 0.98 10.20
N GLY A 287 0.57 1.32 10.71
CA GLY A 287 1.84 0.97 10.07
C GLY A 287 2.17 1.71 8.77
N ALA A 288 1.51 2.84 8.48
CA ALA A 288 1.92 3.72 7.38
C ALA A 288 3.23 4.45 7.77
N GLU A 289 4.37 3.87 7.42
CA GLU A 289 5.69 4.39 7.78
C GLU A 289 5.93 5.78 7.17
N LEU A 290 6.12 6.77 8.04
CA LEU A 290 6.49 8.12 7.66
C LEU A 290 8.02 8.21 7.56
N HIS A 291 8.52 8.17 6.33
CA HIS A 291 9.96 8.32 6.05
C HIS A 291 10.16 9.18 4.80
N PRO A 292 11.18 10.06 4.73
CA PRO A 292 11.45 10.89 3.56
C PRO A 292 11.54 10.13 2.23
N GLU A 293 12.14 8.95 2.24
CA GLU A 293 12.26 8.12 1.03
C GLU A 293 10.90 7.67 0.49
N LYS A 294 9.89 7.57 1.36
CA LYS A 294 8.52 7.16 1.03
C LYS A 294 7.61 8.35 0.69
N VAL A 295 8.13 9.57 0.61
CA VAL A 295 7.35 10.76 0.23
C VAL A 295 7.86 11.30 -1.10
N ILE A 296 6.95 11.49 -2.06
CA ILE A 296 7.23 12.14 -3.34
C ILE A 296 6.55 13.51 -3.36
N ILE A 297 7.31 14.56 -3.68
CA ILE A 297 6.78 15.90 -3.90
C ILE A 297 6.56 16.13 -5.39
N THR A 298 5.36 16.60 -5.74
CA THR A 298 4.97 16.88 -7.12
C THR A 298 4.22 18.21 -7.23
N MET A 299 4.31 18.82 -8.41
CA MET A 299 3.52 20.01 -8.79
C MET A 299 2.45 19.64 -9.82
N LYS A 300 2.07 18.35 -9.87
CA LYS A 300 1.13 17.81 -10.85
C LYS A 300 0.12 16.89 -10.20
N SER A 301 -1.10 16.89 -10.73
CA SER A 301 -2.11 15.87 -10.48
C SER A 301 -2.83 15.56 -11.77
N LEU A 302 -2.75 14.29 -12.21
CA LEU A 302 -3.18 13.89 -13.56
C LEU A 302 -2.52 14.82 -14.59
N ASP A 303 -3.30 15.42 -15.49
CA ASP A 303 -2.80 16.35 -16.51
C ASP A 303 -2.80 17.82 -16.08
N LYS A 304 -3.06 18.09 -14.79
CA LYS A 304 -3.14 19.45 -14.26
C LYS A 304 -1.90 19.81 -13.44
N TYR A 305 -1.37 20.99 -13.68
CA TYR A 305 -0.35 21.58 -12.84
C TYR A 305 -0.96 22.26 -11.62
N LEU A 306 -0.29 22.13 -10.49
CA LEU A 306 -0.71 22.68 -9.20
C LEU A 306 -0.01 24.02 -8.95
N SER A 307 -0.67 24.90 -8.20
CA SER A 307 -0.07 26.14 -7.72
C SER A 307 0.77 25.96 -6.46
N LYS A 308 0.59 24.83 -5.76
CA LYS A 308 1.32 24.46 -4.54
C LYS A 308 1.81 23.01 -4.63
N PRO A 309 2.93 22.67 -3.96
CA PRO A 309 3.43 21.31 -3.94
C PRO A 309 2.45 20.39 -3.21
N ARG A 310 2.18 19.24 -3.83
CA ARG A 310 1.47 18.10 -3.24
C ARG A 310 2.49 17.11 -2.73
N ALA A 311 2.32 16.69 -1.48
CA ALA A 311 3.05 15.56 -0.91
C ALA A 311 2.27 14.27 -1.14
N VAL A 312 2.94 13.22 -1.63
CA VAL A 312 2.35 11.90 -1.85
C VAL A 312 3.15 10.87 -1.06
N LEU A 313 2.51 10.23 -0.09
CA LEU A 313 3.03 9.08 0.62
C LEU A 313 2.85 7.83 -0.25
N VAL A 314 3.92 7.04 -0.36
CA VAL A 314 3.97 5.78 -1.10
C VAL A 314 4.48 4.66 -0.19
N GLY A 315 4.41 3.41 -0.67
CA GLY A 315 5.01 2.29 0.06
C GLY A 315 4.15 1.70 1.18
N TYR A 316 2.83 1.60 0.96
CA TYR A 316 1.85 1.03 1.89
C TYR A 316 1.94 -0.49 2.12
N ARG A 317 3.03 -1.14 1.72
CA ARG A 317 3.18 -2.61 1.83
C ARG A 317 3.12 -3.11 3.27
N GLN A 318 3.63 -2.34 4.23
CA GLN A 318 3.64 -2.69 5.65
C GLN A 318 2.41 -2.16 6.40
N ALA A 319 1.54 -1.42 5.73
CA ALA A 319 0.38 -0.83 6.37
C ALA A 319 -0.70 -1.90 6.57
N ILE A 320 -1.42 -1.80 7.68
CA ILE A 320 -2.36 -2.81 8.15
C ILE A 320 -3.74 -2.19 8.35
N LEU A 321 -4.77 -2.86 7.86
CA LEU A 321 -6.15 -2.50 8.12
C LEU A 321 -6.61 -3.16 9.41
N ASP A 322 -6.70 -2.36 10.48
CA ASP A 322 -6.97 -2.84 11.83
C ASP A 322 -8.24 -3.70 11.92
N LYS A 323 -9.32 -3.26 11.27
CA LYS A 323 -10.59 -3.99 11.20
C LYS A 323 -10.53 -5.36 10.52
N LEU A 324 -9.46 -5.66 9.78
CA LEU A 324 -9.27 -6.93 9.06
C LEU A 324 -8.31 -7.86 9.81
N ARG A 325 -7.68 -7.40 10.89
CA ARG A 325 -6.80 -8.23 11.72
C ARG A 325 -7.58 -9.36 12.37
N THR A 326 -6.87 -10.45 12.69
CA THR A 326 -7.40 -11.54 13.52
C THR A 326 -7.87 -11.00 14.87
N GLU A 327 -7.08 -10.09 15.45
CA GLU A 327 -7.39 -9.36 16.67
C GLU A 327 -7.30 -7.85 16.38
N PRO A 328 -8.42 -7.20 16.04
CA PRO A 328 -8.46 -5.75 15.82
C PRO A 328 -8.12 -4.98 17.10
N ALA A 329 -7.13 -4.08 17.03
CA ALA A 329 -6.71 -3.27 18.17
C ALA A 329 -7.72 -2.16 18.50
N GLN A 330 -8.45 -1.67 17.49
CA GLN A 330 -9.45 -0.61 17.59
C GLN A 330 -8.95 0.65 18.32
N ALA A 331 -7.65 0.95 18.17
CA ALA A 331 -6.96 2.01 18.92
C ALA A 331 -7.66 3.39 18.80
N TRP A 332 -8.40 3.60 17.71
CA TRP A 332 -9.05 4.86 17.38
C TRP A 332 -10.57 4.86 17.54
N ALA A 333 -11.19 3.72 17.89
CA ALA A 333 -12.64 3.56 17.89
C ALA A 333 -13.36 4.40 18.97
N GLU A 334 -12.65 4.80 20.03
CA GLU A 334 -13.19 5.61 21.12
C GLU A 334 -13.24 7.11 20.82
N PHE A 335 -12.62 7.56 19.72
CA PHE A 335 -12.56 8.98 19.38
C PHE A 335 -13.64 9.35 18.34
N ASP A 336 -14.37 10.41 18.63
CA ASP A 336 -15.39 11.00 17.74
C ASP A 336 -14.77 11.79 16.58
N LYS A 337 -13.49 12.14 16.70
CA LYS A 337 -12.67 12.83 15.70
C LYS A 337 -11.28 12.21 15.65
N LYS A 338 -10.55 12.44 14.57
CA LYS A 338 -9.12 12.11 14.51
C LYS A 338 -8.33 12.85 15.59
N LEU A 339 -7.25 12.25 16.05
CA LEU A 339 -6.39 12.89 17.05
C LEU A 339 -5.61 14.06 16.45
N HIS A 340 -5.32 15.04 17.32
CA HIS A 340 -4.44 16.14 17.01
C HIS A 340 -3.02 15.62 16.69
N PRO A 341 -2.34 16.08 15.63
CA PRO A 341 -1.02 15.54 15.23
C PRO A 341 0.04 15.52 16.34
N ILE A 342 0.02 16.49 17.26
CA ILE A 342 0.91 16.55 18.43
C ILE A 342 0.87 15.29 19.31
N THR A 343 -0.24 14.54 19.31
CA THR A 343 -0.37 13.33 20.13
C THR A 343 0.30 12.12 19.51
N ARG A 344 0.65 12.22 18.22
CA ARG A 344 1.17 11.11 17.41
C ARG A 344 2.63 11.32 17.02
N PHE A 345 3.04 12.57 16.86
CA PHE A 345 4.36 12.94 16.35
C PHE A 345 5.12 13.73 17.40
N SER A 346 6.23 13.16 17.87
CA SER A 346 7.28 13.80 18.65
C SER A 346 8.44 14.20 17.74
N TRP A 347 9.45 14.87 18.30
CA TRP A 347 10.71 15.09 17.59
C TRP A 347 11.36 13.78 17.14
N GLU A 348 11.42 12.77 18.00
CA GLU A 348 12.00 11.44 17.69
C GLU A 348 11.38 10.83 16.43
N ILE A 349 10.05 10.85 16.30
CA ILE A 349 9.36 10.31 15.11
C ILE A 349 9.64 11.13 13.85
N LEU A 350 9.96 12.42 14.03
CA LEU A 350 10.22 13.35 12.94
C LEU A 350 11.73 13.56 12.68
N GLU A 351 12.60 12.81 13.35
CA GLU A 351 14.05 12.99 13.26
C GLU A 351 14.57 12.74 11.83
N ASP A 352 13.99 11.77 11.13
CA ASP A 352 14.32 11.48 9.73
C ASP A 352 14.00 12.68 8.81
N PHE A 353 13.15 13.61 9.26
CA PHE A 353 12.84 14.87 8.57
C PHE A 353 13.79 16.01 8.99
N GLU A 354 14.95 15.70 9.57
CA GLU A 354 15.99 16.70 9.81
C GLU A 354 16.35 17.42 8.51
N GLY A 355 16.47 18.75 8.60
CA GLY A 355 16.63 19.62 7.44
C GLY A 355 15.32 20.01 6.77
N TRP A 356 14.21 19.30 6.96
CA TRP A 356 12.86 19.79 6.62
C TRP A 356 12.25 20.61 7.75
N ILE A 357 12.42 20.11 8.98
CA ILE A 357 12.01 20.79 10.20
C ILE A 357 13.18 21.67 10.69
N PRO A 358 12.93 22.85 11.28
CA PRO A 358 13.99 23.69 11.82
C PRO A 358 14.83 22.95 12.87
N ALA A 359 16.14 22.85 12.65
CA ALA A 359 17.06 22.15 13.56
C ALA A 359 17.07 22.72 14.99
N LYS A 360 16.77 24.02 15.15
CA LYS A 360 16.65 24.67 16.46
C LYS A 360 15.45 24.17 17.30
N TRP A 361 14.56 23.37 16.72
CA TRP A 361 13.44 22.74 17.44
C TRP A 361 13.83 21.38 18.04
N LYS A 362 15.06 20.91 17.77
CA LYS A 362 15.61 19.71 18.40
C LYS A 362 15.66 19.93 19.91
N PRO A 363 15.17 18.96 20.71
CA PRO A 363 15.24 19.07 22.16
C PRO A 363 16.69 19.06 22.65
N PRO A 364 16.96 19.61 23.85
CA PRO A 364 18.22 19.40 24.57
C PRO A 364 18.51 17.90 24.78
N GLU A 365 19.79 17.51 24.88
CA GLU A 365 20.17 16.10 25.12
C GLU A 365 19.75 15.59 26.51
N ASP A 366 19.66 16.50 27.48
CA ASP A 366 19.27 16.23 28.87
C ASP A 366 17.75 16.25 29.11
N ASP A 367 16.97 16.77 28.15
CA ASP A 367 15.51 16.77 28.18
C ASP A 367 14.93 16.52 26.78
N PRO A 368 14.86 15.24 26.33
CA PRO A 368 14.42 14.90 24.98
C PRO A 368 12.94 15.23 24.70
N ASP A 369 12.15 15.55 25.73
CA ASP A 369 10.75 15.91 25.61
C ASP A 369 10.53 17.43 25.48
N ASP A 370 11.52 18.26 25.81
CA ASP A 370 11.42 19.73 25.76
C ASP A 370 11.52 20.27 24.32
N THR A 371 10.37 20.31 23.63
CA THR A 371 10.26 20.78 22.23
C THR A 371 9.26 21.93 22.04
N PRO A 372 9.41 23.06 22.77
CA PRO A 372 8.38 24.10 22.88
C PRO A 372 8.07 24.78 21.54
N ASP A 373 9.07 24.93 20.67
CA ASP A 373 8.90 25.49 19.34
C ASP A 373 8.09 24.55 18.41
N LEU A 374 8.29 23.23 18.53
CA LEU A 374 7.55 22.22 17.76
C LEU A 374 6.10 22.15 18.24
N ASP A 375 5.88 22.13 19.56
CA ASP A 375 4.56 22.18 20.17
C ASP A 375 3.79 23.44 19.78
N TYR A 376 4.45 24.59 19.82
CA TYR A 376 3.89 25.85 19.35
C TYR A 376 3.49 25.77 17.87
N TRP A 377 4.35 25.20 17.03
CA TRP A 377 4.02 25.00 15.61
C TRP A 377 2.81 24.08 15.42
N PHE A 378 2.70 22.99 16.19
CA PHE A 378 1.54 22.11 16.14
C PHE A 378 0.24 22.86 16.49
N VAL A 379 0.24 23.62 17.59
CA VAL A 379 -0.94 24.36 18.04
C VAL A 379 -1.32 25.47 17.05
N THR A 380 -0.35 26.17 16.48
CA THR A 380 -0.62 27.22 15.50
C THR A 380 -1.09 26.67 14.14
N THR A 381 -0.63 25.49 13.74
CA THR A 381 -0.95 24.88 12.45
C THR A 381 -2.25 24.08 12.47
N PHE A 382 -2.52 23.34 13.54
CA PHE A 382 -3.66 22.41 13.65
C PHE A 382 -4.72 22.85 14.68
N GLY A 383 -4.49 24.00 15.32
CA GLY A 383 -5.38 24.59 16.32
C GLY A 383 -5.09 24.12 17.74
N THR A 384 -5.84 24.63 18.70
CA THR A 384 -5.62 24.29 20.12
C THR A 384 -6.01 22.85 20.44
N ILE A 385 -5.34 22.23 21.42
CA ILE A 385 -5.68 20.91 21.98
C ILE A 385 -6.83 21.03 22.99
N LYS A 386 -7.93 21.68 22.58
CA LYS A 386 -9.13 21.84 23.39
C LYS A 386 -10.25 21.04 22.75
N ARG A 387 -11.21 20.58 23.55
CA ARG A 387 -12.42 19.89 23.05
C ARG A 387 -13.20 20.70 22.01
N THR A 388 -13.02 22.02 22.00
CA THR A 388 -13.64 22.94 21.05
C THR A 388 -12.99 22.95 19.67
N ASN A 389 -11.85 22.27 19.46
CA ASN A 389 -11.25 22.16 18.14
C ASN A 389 -12.21 21.42 17.20
N PRO A 390 -12.62 22.02 16.07
CA PRO A 390 -13.58 21.39 15.16
C PRO A 390 -13.00 20.14 14.48
N ASP A 391 -11.70 20.14 14.19
CA ASP A 391 -11.06 19.17 13.31
C ASP A 391 -10.38 18.00 14.05
N TYR A 392 -10.04 18.19 15.32
CA TYR A 392 -9.26 17.24 16.11
C TYR A 392 -9.84 16.99 17.51
N ALA A 393 -9.70 15.75 17.99
CA ALA A 393 -10.01 15.40 19.37
C ALA A 393 -8.88 15.83 20.32
N ALA A 394 -9.25 16.21 21.54
CA ALA A 394 -8.32 16.36 22.66
C ALA A 394 -8.14 15.02 23.39
N PHE A 395 -7.03 14.82 24.11
CA PHE A 395 -6.63 13.58 24.80
C PHE A 395 -7.62 13.04 25.85
N THR A 396 -8.76 13.70 26.08
CA THR A 396 -9.76 13.19 27.01
C THR A 396 -10.53 12.04 26.37
N ARG A 397 -10.11 10.79 26.66
CA ARG A 397 -10.88 9.57 26.38
C ARG A 397 -12.34 9.74 26.79
N ARG A 398 -13.28 9.46 25.89
CA ARG A 398 -14.70 9.33 26.23
C ARG A 398 -15.38 8.26 25.37
N LYS A 399 -15.46 7.06 25.95
CA LYS A 399 -16.72 6.36 26.27
C LYS A 399 -16.40 5.27 27.31
N PRO A 400 -17.14 5.15 28.42
CA PRO A 400 -17.16 3.89 29.15
C PRO A 400 -17.54 2.80 28.16
N ARG A 401 -16.73 1.75 28.05
CA ARG A 401 -17.07 0.56 27.27
C ARG A 401 -18.43 0.10 27.81
N ALA A 402 -19.47 0.11 26.97
CA ALA A 402 -20.70 -0.56 27.32
C ALA A 402 -20.31 -2.03 27.49
N VAL A 403 -20.29 -2.50 28.73
CA VAL A 403 -20.14 -3.92 29.02
C VAL A 403 -21.35 -4.57 28.35
N ALA A 404 -21.11 -5.30 27.26
CA ALA A 404 -22.11 -6.22 26.76
C ALA A 404 -22.32 -7.22 27.89
N MET A 405 -23.43 -7.06 28.61
CA MET A 405 -23.94 -8.09 29.51
C MET A 405 -24.09 -9.36 28.66
N PRO A 406 -23.54 -10.51 29.09
CA PRO A 406 -23.84 -11.76 28.43
C PRO A 406 -25.36 -11.92 28.42
N GLU A 407 -25.94 -12.16 27.25
CA GLU A 407 -27.31 -12.67 27.17
C GLU A 407 -27.35 -13.97 27.98
N GLU A 408 -28.07 -13.96 29.10
CA GLU A 408 -28.40 -15.17 29.82
C GLU A 408 -29.14 -16.10 28.87
N THR A 409 -28.44 -17.15 28.43
CA THR A 409 -29.05 -18.31 27.79
C THR A 409 -30.04 -18.92 28.77
N SER A 410 -31.31 -18.56 28.62
CA SER A 410 -32.45 -19.29 29.14
C SER A 410 -32.43 -20.69 28.53
N THR A 411 -31.92 -21.65 29.29
CA THR A 411 -32.05 -23.07 28.98
C THR A 411 -33.49 -23.50 29.25
N ALA A 412 -34.27 -23.58 28.18
CA ALA A 412 -35.53 -24.32 28.16
C ALA A 412 -35.24 -25.81 28.35
N SER A 413 -35.60 -26.35 29.51
CA SER A 413 -35.67 -27.79 29.76
C SER A 413 -37.01 -28.34 29.27
N GLY A 414 -37.00 -29.02 28.13
CA GLY A 414 -37.85 -30.16 27.81
C GLY A 414 -36.91 -31.26 27.30
N ASN A 415 -37.12 -32.56 27.46
CA ASN A 415 -38.36 -33.31 27.54
C ASN A 415 -37.96 -34.80 27.70
N THR A 416 -38.70 -35.62 28.46
CA THR A 416 -38.88 -37.09 28.28
C THR A 416 -39.97 -37.51 29.27
N GLY A 417 -41.11 -38.11 28.94
CA GLY A 417 -41.47 -38.97 27.82
C GLY A 417 -41.51 -40.43 28.29
N ALA A 418 -42.66 -40.90 28.80
CA ALA A 418 -42.95 -42.33 28.96
C ALA A 418 -44.48 -42.55 29.02
N GLU A 419 -45.08 -42.82 27.86
CA GLU A 419 -46.35 -43.54 27.74
C GLU A 419 -46.13 -45.01 28.09
N MET A 420 -46.97 -45.56 28.95
CA MET A 420 -47.13 -47.01 29.11
C MET A 420 -48.61 -47.33 28.92
N LYS A 421 -48.91 -48.07 27.86
CA LYS A 421 -50.21 -48.69 27.56
C LYS A 421 -50.34 -49.97 28.37
N GLU A 422 -51.48 -50.17 29.02
CA GLU A 422 -52.08 -51.49 29.24
C GLU A 422 -53.61 -51.37 29.01
N GLU A 423 -54.11 -52.10 28.03
CA GLU A 423 -55.46 -52.72 28.06
C GLU A 423 -55.24 -54.19 28.51
N PRO A 424 -56.27 -54.93 28.95
CA PRO A 424 -57.40 -54.60 29.81
C PRO A 424 -57.25 -55.13 31.24
#